data_AF-A0A1F8AUX4-F1
#
_entry.id   AF-A0A1F8AUX4-F1
#
_cell.length_a   1.000
_cell.length_b   1.000
_cell.length_c   1.000
_cell.angle_alpha   90.00
_cell.angle_beta   90.00
_cell.angle_gamma   90.00
#
_symmetry.space_group_name_H-M   'P 1'
#
loop_
_entity.id
_entity.type
_entity.pdbx_description
1 polymer ?
#
loop_
_entity_poly.entity_id
_entity_poly.type
_entity_poly.pdbx_seq_one_letter_code
_entity_poly.pdbx_strand_id
1 'polypeptide(L)'
;MSESIKLIYPWSSGYPKNLLILEKFAPRIYISGSFKEIDSNAVAIVGSRSMTTYGRQVTTRFAGFLASRGVTIVSGMARGVDTMAHVAALAVHGRTIAVLGSGIDVVYPPENVKLFQKIVACGAVVSQFAPGVKPLPQNFLMRNKLIAALSKAVVVVEGARRSGTFSIANHAANLGREVFAVPGPINSPLSGTPNFLIDQGARIATKPEDILDVLTNSV
;
A
#
# COMPACT_ATOMS: atom_id res chain seq x y z
N MET A 1 25.42 5.37 0.88
CA MET A 1 24.86 6.74 0.86
C MET A 1 23.81 6.80 1.96
N SER A 2 24.02 7.62 3.00
CA SER A 2 23.01 7.83 4.04
C SER A 2 21.89 8.66 3.42
N GLU A 3 20.79 8.01 3.05
CA GLU A 3 19.59 8.73 2.63
C GLU A 3 19.10 9.61 3.79
N SER A 4 18.72 10.85 3.52
CA SER A 4 18.32 11.79 4.57
C SER A 4 16.97 11.37 5.15
N ILE A 5 16.99 10.75 6.32
CA ILE A 5 15.78 10.44 7.09
C ILE A 5 15.24 11.73 7.70
N LYS A 6 13.95 12.03 7.48
CA LYS A 6 13.26 13.19 8.08
C LYS A 6 12.13 12.71 8.98
N LEU A 7 11.97 13.35 10.14
CA LEU A 7 10.81 13.17 11.01
C LEU A 7 9.79 14.27 10.71
N ILE A 8 8.56 13.90 10.39
CA ILE A 8 7.46 14.82 10.06
C ILE A 8 6.32 14.60 11.06
N TYR A 9 5.77 15.71 11.55
CA TYR A 9 4.63 15.72 12.47
C TYR A 9 3.33 16.07 11.74
N PRO A 10 2.15 15.68 12.26
CA PRO A 10 0.85 15.96 11.62
C PRO A 10 0.60 17.44 11.27
N TRP A 11 1.14 18.37 12.05
CA TRP A 11 1.02 19.82 11.83
C TRP A 11 2.06 20.41 10.87
N SER A 12 2.97 19.59 10.33
CA SER A 12 4.00 20.04 9.38
C SER A 12 3.40 20.17 7.98
N SER A 13 3.79 21.20 7.23
CA SER A 13 3.28 21.47 5.87
C SER A 13 3.51 20.32 4.86
N GLY A 14 4.55 19.51 5.06
CA GLY A 14 4.87 18.34 4.25
C GLY A 14 4.18 17.04 4.70
N TYR A 15 3.26 17.08 5.67
CA TYR A 15 2.56 15.89 6.13
C TYR A 15 1.49 15.45 5.10
N PRO A 16 1.42 14.16 4.74
CA PRO A 16 0.48 13.69 3.72
C PRO A 16 -0.97 13.90 4.17
N LYS A 17 -1.72 14.70 3.40
CA LYS A 17 -3.12 15.06 3.71
C LYS A 17 -4.00 13.83 3.97
N ASN A 18 -3.78 12.73 3.25
CA ASN A 18 -4.55 11.50 3.43
C ASN A 18 -4.43 10.91 4.84
N LEU A 19 -3.30 11.07 5.53
CA LEU A 19 -3.14 10.58 6.91
C LEU A 19 -3.92 11.41 7.94
N LEU A 20 -4.37 12.62 7.59
CA LEU A 20 -5.17 13.46 8.50
C LEU A 20 -6.55 12.87 8.79
N ILE A 21 -7.01 11.89 7.99
CA ILE A 21 -8.21 11.10 8.31
C ILE A 21 -8.10 10.33 9.63
N LEU A 22 -6.88 10.16 10.15
CA LEU A 22 -6.66 9.55 11.45
C LEU A 22 -6.88 10.53 12.62
N GLU A 23 -7.15 11.80 12.34
CA GLU A 23 -7.42 12.87 13.31
C GLU A 23 -6.39 12.90 14.46
N LYS A 24 -6.85 12.87 15.72
CA LYS A 24 -6.00 12.83 16.92
C LYS A 24 -5.08 11.60 16.99
N PHE A 25 -5.29 10.59 16.16
CA PHE A 25 -4.46 9.40 16.06
C PHE A 25 -3.47 9.45 14.88
N ALA A 26 -3.37 10.59 14.18
CA ALA A 26 -2.37 10.79 13.13
C ALA A 26 -0.95 10.70 13.73
N PRO A 27 -0.13 9.72 13.31
CA PRO A 27 1.19 9.53 13.90
C PRO A 27 2.19 10.54 13.34
N ARG A 28 3.22 10.86 14.12
CA ARG A 28 4.49 11.33 13.54
C ARG A 28 5.09 10.21 12.67
N ILE A 29 5.74 10.57 11.58
CA ILE A 29 6.31 9.62 10.63
C ILE A 29 7.74 9.96 10.28
N TYR A 30 8.57 8.93 10.16
CA TYR A 30 9.88 8.99 9.55
C TYR A 30 9.73 8.75 8.05
N ILE A 31 10.43 9.55 7.24
CA ILE A 31 10.41 9.45 5.79
C ILE A 31 11.83 9.36 5.23
N SER A 32 12.01 8.55 4.19
CA SER A 32 13.08 8.68 3.19
C SER A 32 12.43 8.98 1.84
N GLY A 33 13.01 9.90 1.07
CA GLY A 33 12.37 10.47 -0.13
C GLY A 33 11.49 11.69 0.19
N SER A 34 10.38 11.86 -0.52
CA SER A 34 9.48 13.02 -0.31
C SER A 34 8.05 12.71 -0.71
N PHE A 35 7.08 13.32 -0.02
CA PHE A 35 5.69 13.38 -0.46
C PHE A 35 5.49 14.50 -1.50
N LYS A 36 4.48 14.34 -2.36
CA LYS A 36 4.06 15.30 -3.38
C LYS A 36 2.54 15.43 -3.35
N GLU A 37 2.00 16.49 -3.92
CA GLU A 37 0.54 16.74 -3.94
C GLU A 37 -0.23 15.61 -4.64
N ILE A 38 0.35 15.02 -5.69
CA ILE A 38 -0.21 13.87 -6.42
C ILE A 38 -0.47 12.65 -5.52
N ASP A 39 0.22 12.54 -4.37
CA ASP A 39 0.02 11.43 -3.41
C ASP A 39 -1.32 11.49 -2.69
N SER A 40 -2.03 12.62 -2.78
CA SER A 40 -3.43 12.67 -2.38
C SER A 40 -4.27 11.69 -3.22
N ASN A 41 -3.89 11.44 -4.47
CA ASN A 41 -4.51 10.48 -5.37
C ASN A 41 -3.76 9.14 -5.34
N ALA A 42 -3.88 8.43 -4.22
CA ALA A 42 -3.17 7.18 -3.97
C ALA A 42 -4.12 5.97 -3.87
N VAL A 43 -3.65 4.82 -4.35
CA VAL A 43 -4.32 3.52 -4.23
C VAL A 43 -3.38 2.53 -3.58
N ALA A 44 -3.85 1.83 -2.54
CA ALA A 44 -3.11 0.71 -1.99
C ALA A 44 -3.33 -0.54 -2.83
N ILE A 45 -2.27 -1.26 -3.16
CA ILE A 45 -2.36 -2.60 -3.76
C ILE A 45 -1.67 -3.58 -2.82
N VAL A 46 -2.43 -4.53 -2.29
CA VAL A 46 -2.02 -5.40 -1.19
C VAL A 46 -2.42 -6.84 -1.44
N GLY A 47 -1.67 -7.77 -0.86
CA GLY A 47 -2.02 -9.18 -1.00
C GLY A 47 -1.06 -10.16 -0.35
N SER A 48 -1.07 -11.39 -0.87
CA SER A 48 -0.31 -12.52 -0.33
C SER A 48 1.19 -12.32 -0.49
N ARG A 49 1.93 -12.78 0.53
CA ARG A 49 3.40 -12.89 0.47
C ARG A 49 3.87 -14.02 -0.45
N SER A 50 3.03 -15.04 -0.60
CA SER A 50 3.24 -16.20 -1.48
C SER A 50 2.31 -16.09 -2.68
N MET A 51 2.49 -15.02 -3.46
CA MET A 51 1.64 -14.67 -4.60
C MET A 51 1.73 -15.72 -5.73
N THR A 52 0.60 -16.00 -6.38
CA THR A 52 0.56 -16.93 -7.53
C THR A 52 1.01 -16.24 -8.83
N THR A 53 1.10 -17.01 -9.93
CA THR A 53 1.27 -16.45 -11.27
C THR A 53 0.11 -15.52 -11.64
N TYR A 54 -1.13 -15.89 -11.29
CA TYR A 54 -2.30 -15.05 -11.49
C TYR A 54 -2.18 -13.74 -10.70
N GLY A 55 -1.89 -13.83 -9.40
CA GLY A 55 -1.68 -12.66 -8.55
C GLY A 55 -0.58 -11.74 -9.08
N ARG A 56 0.49 -12.31 -9.63
CA ARG A 56 1.56 -11.53 -10.30
C ARG A 56 1.02 -10.75 -11.48
N GLN A 57 0.36 -11.42 -12.42
CA GLN A 57 -0.17 -10.80 -13.64
C GLN A 57 -1.17 -9.70 -13.30
N VAL A 58 -2.10 -9.97 -12.38
CA VAL A 58 -3.08 -8.97 -11.91
C VAL A 58 -2.37 -7.80 -11.25
N THR A 59 -1.46 -8.05 -10.30
CA THR A 59 -0.76 -6.97 -9.59
C THR A 59 0.04 -6.09 -10.57
N THR A 60 0.76 -6.71 -11.51
CA THR A 60 1.51 -5.98 -12.54
C THR A 60 0.59 -5.13 -13.40
N ARG A 61 -0.53 -5.70 -13.88
CA ARG A 61 -1.51 -4.98 -14.69
C ARG A 61 -2.13 -3.81 -13.94
N PHE A 62 -2.59 -4.04 -12.70
CA PHE A 62 -3.26 -3.01 -11.91
C PHE A 62 -2.32 -1.89 -11.50
N ALA A 63 -1.17 -2.23 -10.89
CA ALA A 63 -0.22 -1.24 -10.45
C ALA A 63 0.38 -0.46 -11.61
N GLY A 64 0.79 -1.14 -12.69
CA GLY A 64 1.35 -0.48 -13.88
C GLY A 64 0.33 0.45 -14.55
N PHE A 65 -0.91 -0.01 -14.76
CA PHE A 65 -1.95 0.82 -15.35
C PHE A 65 -2.23 2.07 -14.51
N LEU A 66 -2.54 1.91 -13.22
CA LEU A 66 -2.87 3.03 -12.34
C LEU A 66 -1.70 4.01 -12.24
N ALA A 67 -0.48 3.52 -12.06
CA ALA A 67 0.72 4.35 -12.00
C ALA A 67 0.95 5.14 -13.31
N SER A 68 0.73 4.53 -14.48
CA SER A 68 0.82 5.22 -15.78
C SER A 68 -0.24 6.31 -15.97
N ARG A 69 -1.32 6.28 -15.18
CA ARG A 69 -2.36 7.32 -15.14
C ARG A 69 -2.11 8.38 -14.07
N GLY A 70 -0.93 8.39 -13.46
CA GLY A 70 -0.57 9.36 -12.43
C GLY A 70 -1.15 9.05 -11.03
N VAL A 71 -1.61 7.82 -10.79
CA VAL A 71 -2.04 7.38 -9.46
C VAL A 71 -0.83 6.92 -8.67
N THR A 72 -0.67 7.40 -7.43
CA THR A 72 0.41 6.92 -6.56
C THR A 72 0.06 5.53 -6.02
N ILE A 73 0.95 4.55 -6.21
CA ILE A 73 0.77 3.19 -5.66
C ILE A 73 1.31 3.12 -4.24
N VAL A 74 0.48 2.74 -3.28
CA VAL A 74 0.90 2.53 -1.88
C VAL A 74 0.96 1.03 -1.58
N SER A 75 2.00 0.58 -0.90
CA SER A 75 2.04 -0.79 -0.39
C SER A 75 3.03 -0.95 0.77
N GLY A 76 3.16 -2.15 1.29
CA GLY A 76 3.90 -2.44 2.51
C GLY A 76 5.34 -2.92 2.32
N MET A 77 5.81 -3.02 1.07
CA MET A 77 7.12 -3.57 0.71
C MET A 77 7.37 -5.00 1.24
N ALA A 78 6.32 -5.76 1.58
CA ALA A 78 6.46 -7.19 1.89
C ALA A 78 6.77 -8.00 0.61
N ARG A 79 7.15 -9.27 0.76
CA ARG A 79 7.24 -10.21 -0.37
C ARG A 79 5.89 -10.31 -1.10
N GLY A 80 5.91 -10.80 -2.33
CA GLY A 80 4.71 -11.12 -3.10
C GLY A 80 4.06 -9.87 -3.70
N VAL A 81 2.77 -9.68 -3.44
CA VAL A 81 1.97 -8.61 -4.05
C VAL A 81 2.55 -7.23 -3.77
N ASP A 82 2.96 -6.94 -2.53
CA ASP A 82 3.49 -5.62 -2.16
C ASP A 82 4.75 -5.25 -2.98
N THR A 83 5.75 -6.14 -3.03
CA THR A 83 6.94 -5.96 -3.90
C THR A 83 6.54 -5.78 -5.36
N MET A 84 5.61 -6.61 -5.87
CA MET A 84 5.23 -6.55 -7.28
C MET A 84 4.49 -5.25 -7.63
N ALA A 85 3.67 -4.72 -6.74
CA ALA A 85 2.98 -3.45 -6.93
C ALA A 85 3.98 -2.30 -7.09
N HIS A 86 4.98 -2.22 -6.21
CA HIS A 86 6.05 -1.22 -6.32
C HIS A 86 6.86 -1.39 -7.61
N VAL A 87 7.27 -2.62 -7.93
CA VAL A 87 8.07 -2.91 -9.15
C VAL A 87 7.31 -2.52 -10.41
N ALA A 88 6.02 -2.85 -10.50
CA ALA A 88 5.20 -2.52 -11.66
C ALA A 88 4.95 -1.01 -11.80
N ALA A 89 4.75 -0.30 -10.69
CA ALA A 89 4.65 1.16 -10.70
C ALA A 89 5.95 1.82 -11.19
N LEU A 90 7.11 1.34 -10.71
CA LEU A 90 8.42 1.83 -11.13
C LEU A 90 8.72 1.52 -12.60
N ALA A 91 8.28 0.37 -13.12
CA ALA A 91 8.53 -0.05 -14.49
C ALA A 91 7.90 0.90 -15.54
N VAL A 92 6.83 1.60 -15.16
CA VAL A 92 6.19 2.63 -15.99
C VAL A 92 6.60 4.05 -15.62
N HIS A 93 7.69 4.21 -14.84
CA HIS A 93 8.16 5.49 -14.30
C HIS A 93 7.11 6.22 -13.44
N GLY A 94 6.18 5.47 -12.88
CA GLY A 94 5.14 6.00 -12.01
C GLY A 94 5.63 6.19 -10.58
N ARG A 95 4.72 6.68 -9.74
CA ARG A 95 5.02 7.04 -8.36
C ARG A 95 4.55 5.95 -7.39
N THR A 96 5.34 5.68 -6.36
CA THR A 96 4.99 4.71 -5.34
C THR A 96 5.50 5.05 -3.95
N ILE A 97 4.78 4.61 -2.92
CA ILE A 97 5.08 4.85 -1.51
C ILE A 97 5.05 3.53 -0.74
N ALA A 98 6.16 3.22 -0.06
CA ALA A 98 6.24 2.04 0.81
C ALA A 98 6.01 2.43 2.28
N VAL A 99 5.25 1.61 3.01
CA VAL A 99 5.02 1.77 4.44
C VAL A 99 5.61 0.59 5.22
N LEU A 100 6.58 0.85 6.09
CA LEU A 100 7.34 -0.19 6.80
C LEU A 100 6.72 -0.57 8.15
N GLY A 101 6.82 -1.87 8.47
CA GLY A 101 6.49 -2.43 9.79
C GLY A 101 7.68 -2.46 10.75
N SER A 102 8.68 -1.62 10.51
CA SER A 102 9.98 -1.55 11.21
C SER A 102 10.48 -0.11 11.20
N GLY A 103 11.58 0.17 11.90
CA GLY A 103 12.28 1.45 11.77
C GLY A 103 12.63 1.72 10.30
N ILE A 104 12.68 3.00 9.92
CA ILE A 104 12.92 3.42 8.52
C ILE A 104 14.28 2.96 7.97
N ASP A 105 15.24 2.72 8.86
CA ASP A 105 16.59 2.21 8.64
C ASP A 105 16.70 0.68 8.68
N VAL A 106 15.59 -0.02 8.99
CA VAL A 106 15.54 -1.48 9.06
C VAL A 106 14.69 -2.01 7.90
N VAL A 107 15.33 -2.22 6.75
CA VAL A 107 14.67 -2.76 5.56
C VAL A 107 14.29 -4.22 5.77
N TYR A 108 13.00 -4.53 5.66
CA TYR A 108 12.49 -5.88 5.70
C TYR A 108 11.40 -6.10 4.63
N PRO A 109 11.50 -7.17 3.83
CA PRO A 109 12.52 -8.21 3.86
C PRO A 109 13.87 -7.73 3.26
N PRO A 110 15.03 -8.28 3.67
CA PRO A 110 16.35 -7.77 3.28
C PRO A 110 16.62 -7.72 1.77
N GLU A 111 16.05 -8.64 1.00
CA GLU A 111 16.17 -8.67 -0.46
C GLU A 111 15.56 -7.43 -1.15
N ASN A 112 14.67 -6.70 -0.47
CA ASN A 112 14.03 -5.49 -1.00
C ASN A 112 14.89 -4.22 -0.82
N VAL A 113 16.14 -4.30 -0.35
CA VAL A 113 17.02 -3.11 -0.20
C VAL A 113 17.19 -2.33 -1.51
N LYS A 114 17.40 -3.01 -2.64
CA LYS A 114 17.48 -2.33 -3.95
C LYS A 114 16.16 -1.69 -4.35
N LEU A 115 15.03 -2.30 -3.98
CA LEU A 115 13.71 -1.76 -4.24
C LEU A 115 13.48 -0.50 -3.40
N PHE A 116 13.83 -0.53 -2.12
CA PHE A 116 13.75 0.61 -1.21
C PHE A 116 14.45 1.85 -1.81
N GLN A 117 15.68 1.70 -2.27
CA GLN A 117 16.45 2.79 -2.90
C GLN A 117 15.76 3.35 -4.14
N LYS A 118 15.19 2.47 -4.99
CA LYS A 118 14.43 2.89 -6.17
C LYS A 118 13.15 3.66 -5.80
N ILE A 119 12.45 3.22 -4.76
CA ILE A 119 11.25 3.91 -4.27
C ILE A 119 11.62 5.30 -3.74
N VAL A 120 12.70 5.42 -2.98
CA VAL A 120 13.17 6.70 -2.42
C VAL A 120 13.50 7.71 -3.53
N ALA A 121 14.06 7.24 -4.66
CA ALA A 121 14.43 8.12 -5.78
C ALA A 121 13.22 8.79 -6.47
N CYS A 122 12.05 8.13 -6.52
CA CYS A 122 10.87 8.66 -7.25
C CYS A 122 9.65 8.93 -6.34
N GLY A 123 9.72 8.52 -5.09
CA GLY A 123 8.59 8.35 -4.18
C GLY A 123 8.98 8.61 -2.73
N ALA A 124 8.42 7.81 -1.83
CA ALA A 124 8.77 7.86 -0.41
C ALA A 124 8.72 6.47 0.24
N VAL A 125 9.57 6.26 1.23
CA VAL A 125 9.42 5.17 2.19
C VAL A 125 9.12 5.78 3.54
N VAL A 126 8.15 5.21 4.25
CA VAL A 126 7.56 5.80 5.44
C VAL A 126 7.49 4.78 6.56
N SER A 127 7.77 5.21 7.79
CA SER A 127 7.55 4.42 8.99
C SER A 127 7.05 5.27 10.14
N GLN A 128 6.14 4.74 10.95
CA GLN A 128 5.75 5.35 12.23
C GLN A 128 6.70 4.96 13.38
N PHE A 129 7.58 3.99 13.15
CA PHE A 129 8.45 3.43 14.18
C PHE A 129 9.80 4.17 14.21
N ALA A 130 10.33 4.36 15.41
CA ALA A 130 11.66 4.95 15.59
C ALA A 130 12.74 4.13 14.85
N PRO A 131 13.86 4.77 14.44
CA PRO A 131 15.01 4.07 13.90
C PRO A 131 15.47 2.91 14.81
N GLY A 132 15.91 1.81 14.20
CA GLY A 132 16.35 0.59 14.87
C GLY A 132 15.22 -0.38 15.30
N VAL A 133 13.94 0.01 15.21
CA VAL A 133 12.83 -0.89 15.57
C VAL A 133 12.76 -2.09 14.63
N LYS A 134 12.75 -3.30 15.19
CA LYS A 134 12.73 -4.56 14.43
C LYS A 134 11.35 -4.85 13.80
N PRO A 135 11.31 -5.62 12.68
CA PRO A 135 10.08 -6.01 12.00
C PRO A 135 9.29 -7.09 12.79
N LEU A 136 8.53 -6.67 13.79
CA LEU A 136 7.73 -7.58 14.63
C LEU A 136 6.32 -7.82 14.06
N PRO A 137 5.70 -9.00 14.30
CA PRO A 137 4.33 -9.31 13.87
C PRO A 137 3.31 -8.20 14.19
N GLN A 138 3.30 -7.68 15.43
CA GLN A 138 2.38 -6.60 15.82
C GLN A 138 2.61 -5.29 15.05
N ASN A 139 3.85 -5.02 14.63
CA ASN A 139 4.18 -3.79 13.91
C ASN A 139 3.59 -3.81 12.50
N PHE A 140 3.49 -4.98 11.87
CA PHE A 140 2.83 -5.12 10.57
C PHE A 140 1.33 -4.81 10.66
N LEU A 141 0.66 -5.22 11.74
CA LEU A 141 -0.76 -4.89 11.97
C LEU A 141 -0.95 -3.39 12.17
N MET A 142 -0.10 -2.74 12.95
CA MET A 142 -0.16 -1.28 13.13
C MET A 142 0.11 -0.53 11.84
N ARG A 143 1.11 -0.98 11.05
CA ARG A 143 1.46 -0.39 9.76
C ARG A 143 0.32 -0.46 8.74
N ASN A 144 -0.50 -1.51 8.78
CA ASN A 144 -1.62 -1.71 7.84
C ASN A 144 -2.63 -0.55 7.87
N LYS A 145 -2.86 0.05 9.04
CA LYS A 145 -3.70 1.24 9.19
C LYS A 145 -3.16 2.43 8.38
N LEU A 146 -1.84 2.61 8.33
CA LEU A 146 -1.21 3.70 7.56
C LEU A 146 -1.32 3.49 6.05
N ILE A 147 -1.18 2.24 5.58
CA ILE A 147 -1.41 1.93 4.16
C ILE A 147 -2.82 2.32 3.74
N ALA A 148 -3.82 1.91 4.53
CA ALA A 148 -5.21 2.24 4.27
C ALA A 148 -5.45 3.76 4.34
N ALA A 149 -4.94 4.42 5.38
CA ALA A 149 -5.12 5.86 5.58
C ALA A 149 -4.49 6.71 4.46
N LEU A 150 -3.30 6.33 3.97
CA LEU A 150 -2.61 7.00 2.87
C LEU A 150 -3.33 6.91 1.53
N SER A 151 -4.29 5.99 1.39
CA SER A 151 -4.91 5.66 0.10
C SER A 151 -6.38 6.08 0.08
N LYS A 152 -6.88 6.47 -1.10
CA LYS A 152 -8.32 6.68 -1.33
C LYS A 152 -9.08 5.35 -1.47
N ALA A 153 -8.40 4.33 -1.99
CA ALA A 153 -8.93 3.00 -2.17
C ALA A 153 -7.86 1.93 -1.90
N VAL A 154 -8.31 0.72 -1.56
CA VAL A 154 -7.47 -0.46 -1.36
C VAL A 154 -7.91 -1.57 -2.30
N VAL A 155 -6.98 -2.08 -3.11
CA VAL A 155 -7.17 -3.24 -3.97
C VAL A 155 -6.51 -4.46 -3.34
N VAL A 156 -7.34 -5.44 -3.01
CA VAL A 156 -6.92 -6.73 -2.46
C VAL A 156 -6.83 -7.76 -3.58
N VAL A 157 -5.60 -8.12 -3.96
CA VAL A 157 -5.34 -9.00 -5.11
C VAL A 157 -5.46 -10.48 -4.75
N GLU A 158 -4.78 -10.90 -3.68
CA GLU A 158 -4.78 -12.28 -3.19
C GLU A 158 -4.57 -12.33 -1.68
N GLY A 159 -5.12 -13.32 -1.00
CA GLY A 159 -4.86 -13.61 0.40
C GLY A 159 -5.72 -14.75 0.93
N ALA A 160 -5.17 -15.57 1.83
CA ALA A 160 -5.97 -16.56 2.57
C ALA A 160 -6.96 -15.86 3.51
N ARG A 161 -8.10 -16.49 3.85
CA ARG A 161 -9.24 -15.87 4.58
C ARG A 161 -8.93 -15.27 5.95
N ARG A 162 -7.78 -15.61 6.56
CA ARG A 162 -7.27 -15.03 7.82
C ARG A 162 -5.85 -14.46 7.64
N SER A 163 -5.60 -13.74 6.55
CA SER A 163 -4.29 -13.13 6.28
C SER A 163 -4.21 -11.69 6.80
N GLY A 164 -2.99 -11.18 6.93
CA GLY A 164 -2.76 -9.76 7.25
C GLY A 164 -3.34 -8.79 6.19
N THR A 165 -3.65 -9.27 5.00
CA THR A 165 -4.32 -8.50 3.93
C THR A 165 -5.73 -8.09 4.34
N PHE A 166 -6.46 -8.97 5.04
CA PHE A 166 -7.80 -8.68 5.55
C PHE A 166 -7.81 -7.50 6.52
N SER A 167 -6.78 -7.38 7.37
CA SER A 167 -6.63 -6.26 8.30
C SER A 167 -6.54 -4.90 7.57
N ILE A 168 -5.87 -4.83 6.40
CA ILE A 168 -5.78 -3.60 5.62
C ILE A 168 -7.16 -3.22 5.05
N ALA A 169 -7.87 -4.20 4.47
CA ALA A 169 -9.22 -3.99 3.97
C ALA A 169 -10.19 -3.52 5.07
N ASN A 170 -10.11 -4.12 6.25
CA ASN A 170 -10.92 -3.72 7.39
C ASN A 170 -10.59 -2.29 7.87
N HIS A 171 -9.30 -1.91 7.91
CA HIS A 171 -8.93 -0.52 8.20
C HIS A 171 -9.46 0.45 7.14
N ALA A 172 -9.39 0.09 5.87
CA ALA A 172 -9.90 0.90 4.77
C ALA A 172 -11.41 1.14 4.92
N ALA A 173 -12.20 0.09 5.11
CA ALA A 173 -13.64 0.19 5.32
C ALA A 173 -13.99 1.08 6.53
N ASN A 174 -13.30 0.91 7.66
CA ASN A 174 -13.51 1.74 8.87
C ASN A 174 -13.13 3.22 8.68
N LEU A 175 -12.24 3.51 7.73
CA LEU A 175 -11.85 4.88 7.37
C LEU A 175 -12.73 5.45 6.24
N GLY A 176 -13.78 4.75 5.81
CA GLY A 176 -14.60 5.17 4.67
C GLY A 176 -13.83 5.17 3.34
N ARG A 177 -12.77 4.37 3.23
CA ARG A 177 -12.03 4.16 1.98
C ARG A 177 -12.65 3.01 1.21
N GLU A 178 -12.69 3.16 -0.11
CA GLU A 178 -13.23 2.14 -0.99
C GLU A 178 -12.36 0.88 -0.97
N VAL A 179 -13.00 -0.27 -0.82
CA VAL A 179 -12.33 -1.58 -0.83
C VAL A 179 -12.72 -2.30 -2.10
N PHE A 180 -11.71 -2.65 -2.87
CA PHE A 180 -11.81 -3.48 -4.05
C PHE A 180 -11.18 -4.84 -3.80
N ALA A 181 -11.81 -5.88 -4.32
CA ALA A 181 -11.30 -7.24 -4.25
C ALA A 181 -11.27 -7.86 -5.64
N VAL A 182 -10.13 -8.45 -5.98
CA VAL A 182 -9.96 -9.17 -7.25
C VAL A 182 -10.57 -10.57 -7.09
N PRO A 183 -11.57 -10.95 -7.90
CA PRO A 183 -12.17 -12.27 -7.79
C PRO A 183 -11.17 -13.34 -8.21
N GLY A 184 -11.16 -14.46 -7.49
CA GLY A 184 -10.26 -15.58 -7.79
C GLY A 184 -10.96 -16.95 -7.72
N PRO A 185 -10.30 -18.00 -8.22
CA PRO A 185 -10.86 -19.35 -8.28
C PRO A 185 -11.31 -19.86 -6.91
N ILE A 186 -12.50 -20.46 -6.82
CA ILE A 186 -13.06 -20.96 -5.55
C ILE A 186 -12.21 -22.06 -4.89
N ASN A 187 -11.39 -22.76 -5.68
CA ASN A 187 -10.49 -23.80 -5.21
C ASN A 187 -9.08 -23.28 -4.85
N SER A 188 -8.80 -21.99 -5.04
CA SER A 188 -7.53 -21.38 -4.65
C SER A 188 -7.62 -20.89 -3.20
N PRO A 189 -6.77 -21.39 -2.28
CA PRO A 189 -6.72 -20.89 -0.91
C PRO A 189 -6.44 -19.38 -0.83
N LEU A 190 -5.74 -18.83 -1.82
CA LEU A 190 -5.39 -17.41 -1.90
C LEU A 190 -6.51 -16.53 -2.46
N SER A 191 -7.63 -17.11 -2.91
CA SER A 191 -8.84 -16.36 -3.23
C SER A 191 -9.75 -16.16 -2.02
N GLY A 192 -9.39 -16.73 -0.85
CA GLY A 192 -10.23 -16.75 0.34
C GLY A 192 -10.57 -15.37 0.92
N THR A 193 -9.59 -14.45 0.99
CA THR A 193 -9.84 -13.06 1.43
C THR A 193 -10.56 -12.25 0.36
N PRO A 194 -10.10 -12.17 -0.90
CA PRO A 194 -10.81 -11.41 -1.93
C PRO A 194 -12.27 -11.84 -2.08
N ASN A 195 -12.54 -13.14 -2.23
CA ASN A 195 -13.91 -13.63 -2.39
C ASN A 195 -14.77 -13.38 -1.14
N PHE A 196 -14.19 -13.46 0.05
CA PHE A 196 -14.89 -13.08 1.28
C PHE A 196 -15.22 -11.59 1.30
N LEU A 197 -14.28 -10.71 0.94
CA LEU A 197 -14.53 -9.27 0.90
C LEU A 197 -15.64 -8.92 -0.09
N ILE A 198 -15.68 -9.58 -1.25
CA ILE A 198 -16.76 -9.43 -2.24
C ILE A 198 -18.11 -9.81 -1.62
N ASP A 199 -18.18 -10.95 -0.94
CA ASP A 199 -19.37 -11.40 -0.21
C ASP A 199 -19.80 -10.41 0.90
N GLN A 200 -18.85 -9.71 1.51
CA GLN A 200 -19.10 -8.65 2.50
C GLN A 200 -19.39 -7.27 1.87
N GLY A 201 -19.55 -7.18 0.55
CA GLY A 201 -19.94 -5.94 -0.15
C GLY A 201 -18.77 -5.08 -0.67
N ALA A 202 -17.53 -5.58 -0.67
CA ALA A 202 -16.45 -4.90 -1.37
C ALA A 202 -16.72 -4.86 -2.88
N ARG A 203 -16.27 -3.79 -3.56
CA ARG A 203 -16.41 -3.66 -5.01
C ARG A 203 -15.56 -4.71 -5.71
N ILE A 204 -16.14 -5.41 -6.69
CA ILE A 204 -15.40 -6.39 -7.50
C ILE A 204 -14.48 -5.63 -8.45
N ALA A 205 -13.20 -5.99 -8.46
CA ALA A 205 -12.20 -5.44 -9.39
C ALA A 205 -11.83 -6.48 -10.44
N THR A 206 -12.34 -6.32 -11.65
CA THR A 206 -12.08 -7.22 -12.79
C THR A 206 -11.05 -6.64 -13.76
N LYS A 207 -10.93 -5.31 -13.78
CA LYS A 207 -9.98 -4.56 -14.61
C LYS A 207 -9.53 -3.30 -13.85
N PRO A 208 -8.33 -2.77 -14.12
CA PRO A 208 -7.81 -1.64 -13.35
C PRO A 208 -8.59 -0.35 -13.53
N GLU A 209 -9.35 -0.21 -14.61
CA GLU A 209 -10.26 0.91 -14.86
C GLU A 209 -11.35 1.01 -13.78
N ASP A 210 -11.79 -0.12 -13.19
CA ASP A 210 -12.82 -0.15 -12.13
C ASP A 210 -12.41 0.71 -10.91
N ILE A 211 -11.10 0.92 -10.72
CA ILE A 211 -10.54 1.68 -9.61
C ILE A 211 -10.55 3.19 -9.89
N LEU A 212 -10.59 3.62 -11.16
CA LEU A 212 -10.51 5.04 -11.49
C LEU A 212 -11.77 5.81 -11.07
N ASP A 213 -12.93 5.14 -11.03
CA ASP A 213 -14.23 5.72 -10.65
C ASP A 213 -14.21 6.42 -9.29
N VAL A 214 -13.34 5.97 -8.36
CA VAL A 214 -13.27 6.50 -6.99
C VAL A 214 -12.19 7.57 -6.82
N LEU A 215 -11.34 7.75 -7.82
CA LEU A 215 -10.25 8.73 -7.81
C LEU A 215 -10.69 10.08 -8.35
N THR A 216 -11.71 10.10 -9.21
CA THR A 216 -12.28 11.27 -9.89
C THR A 216 -13.24 12.10 -9.01
N ASN A 217 -13.69 11.59 -7.87
CA ASN A 217 -14.62 12.29 -6.97
C ASN A 217 -13.92 13.24 -5.99
N SER A 218 -12.92 13.97 -6.45
CA SER A 218 -12.30 15.06 -5.66
C SER A 218 -12.21 16.30 -6.52
N VAL A 219 -13.38 16.85 -6.82
CA VAL A 219 -13.55 18.24 -7.26
C VAL A 219 -13.98 19.03 -6.03
#